data_AF-A0A7S1R8F8-F1
#
_entry.id   AF-A0A7S1R8F8-F1
#
_cell.length_a   1.000
_cell.length_b   1.000
_cell.length_c   1.000
_cell.angle_alpha   90.00
_cell.angle_beta   90.00
_cell.angle_gamma   90.00
#
_symmetry.space_group_name_H-M   'P 1'
#
loop_
_entity.id
_entity.type
_entity.pdbx_description
1 polymer ?
#
loop_
_entity_poly.entity_id
_entity_poly.type
_entity_poly.pdbx_seq_one_letter_code
_entity_poly.pdbx_strand_id
1 'polypeptide(L)'
;SAAETKAPAPKKKGGIDYSKFDKIEDSDDEKPKESASAEAKAEKPHCHNCHKEITKPLRCGVCKKVEYCSAKCQKDDWPYHKRVCKKIEPPKAKAEERRPSPPSEERDKKGKEEEKVVETEENLTWYRHREWKPQEGKQEFKPTQISDQKAQEEAEAAKPAAGSAWNKAGTWEDKDVTERAQKTLKERLGESLPSVDVGGGSLSCEGVDAVEGDASKPVIRGKQRHIFDLSFKVKYVFKWMESDGQRQAKGEVEVSDFTNDTFTEGVLTAPVLRISFSDSSKLEAARRKAVEAALGASSWPPDAGTLMHGVAAKMQQWAKEYEQDS
;
A
#
# COMPACT_ATOMS: atom_id res chain seq x y z
N SER A 1 -43.67 70.22 -9.20
CA SER A 1 -43.81 69.57 -10.51
C SER A 1 -42.53 68.85 -10.87
N ALA A 2 -42.62 67.79 -11.68
CA ALA A 2 -41.52 67.09 -12.36
C ALA A 2 -40.31 66.67 -11.49
N ALA A 3 -40.39 65.44 -10.95
CA ALA A 3 -39.21 64.60 -10.89
C ALA A 3 -39.04 63.92 -12.26
N GLU A 4 -37.83 63.85 -12.80
CA GLU A 4 -37.52 62.98 -13.93
C GLU A 4 -36.15 62.32 -13.72
N THR A 5 -36.00 61.12 -14.26
CA THR A 5 -35.14 60.09 -13.65
C THR A 5 -33.96 59.70 -14.54
N LYS A 6 -32.87 59.24 -13.91
CA LYS A 6 -32.03 58.21 -14.53
C LYS A 6 -31.43 57.26 -13.49
N ALA A 7 -31.81 55.99 -13.60
CA ALA A 7 -31.38 54.90 -12.73
C ALA A 7 -30.16 54.15 -13.36
N PRO A 8 -29.67 53.01 -12.83
CA PRO A 8 -28.35 53.00 -12.21
C PRO A 8 -27.31 52.12 -12.92
N ALA A 9 -26.03 52.46 -12.78
CA ALA A 9 -24.93 51.56 -13.13
C ALA A 9 -24.71 50.49 -12.03
N PRO A 10 -24.45 49.21 -12.39
CA PRO A 10 -24.41 48.13 -11.42
C PRO A 10 -23.12 48.12 -10.57
N LYS A 11 -23.28 48.07 -9.24
CA LYS A 11 -22.18 47.86 -8.30
C LYS A 11 -21.63 46.43 -8.44
N LYS A 12 -20.46 46.25 -9.08
CA LYS A 12 -19.68 45.02 -8.93
C LYS A 12 -19.07 44.98 -7.54
N LYS A 13 -19.29 43.87 -6.82
CA LYS A 13 -18.78 43.65 -5.45
C LYS A 13 -17.30 43.27 -5.48
N GLY A 14 -16.55 43.72 -4.49
CA GLY A 14 -15.36 43.02 -3.97
C GLY A 14 -14.14 42.95 -4.88
N GLY A 15 -13.55 44.09 -5.23
CA GLY A 15 -12.12 44.15 -5.52
C GLY A 15 -11.34 44.38 -4.22
N ILE A 16 -10.23 43.66 -4.02
CA ILE A 16 -9.30 43.96 -2.92
C ILE A 16 -8.57 45.24 -3.30
N ASP A 17 -8.53 46.22 -2.38
CA ASP A 17 -7.88 47.50 -2.61
C ASP A 17 -6.36 47.39 -2.41
N TYR A 18 -5.60 47.55 -3.50
CA TYR A 18 -4.14 47.43 -3.49
C TYR A 18 -3.41 48.78 -3.28
N SER A 19 -4.13 49.88 -3.03
CA SER A 19 -3.56 51.21 -2.78
C SER A 19 -2.69 51.29 -1.50
N LYS A 20 -2.63 50.19 -0.74
CA LYS A 20 -1.75 49.98 0.41
C LYS A 20 -0.34 49.49 0.03
N PHE A 21 -0.14 48.99 -1.20
CA PHE A 21 1.16 48.52 -1.70
C PHE A 21 1.93 49.57 -2.53
N ASP A 22 1.28 50.63 -3.03
CA ASP A 22 1.91 51.75 -3.77
C ASP A 22 2.89 52.62 -2.95
N LYS A 23 3.28 52.18 -1.74
CA LYS A 23 4.26 52.86 -0.86
C LYS A 23 5.39 51.96 -0.37
N ILE A 24 5.60 50.82 -1.05
CA ILE A 24 6.80 50.01 -0.86
C ILE A 24 7.74 50.40 -2.01
N GLU A 25 8.70 51.27 -1.72
CA GLU A 25 9.74 51.66 -2.68
C GLU A 25 10.62 50.46 -2.99
N ASP A 26 10.72 50.14 -4.29
CA ASP A 26 11.60 49.11 -4.82
C ASP A 26 13.03 49.68 -4.86
N SER A 27 13.91 49.11 -4.05
CA SER A 27 15.26 49.63 -3.80
C SER A 27 16.32 48.57 -4.08
N ASP A 28 16.42 48.13 -5.33
CA ASP A 28 17.72 47.85 -5.97
C ASP A 28 17.57 47.81 -7.52
N ASP A 29 17.91 48.90 -8.21
CA ASP A 29 18.00 48.95 -9.67
C ASP A 29 19.44 48.66 -10.11
N GLU A 30 19.68 47.45 -10.62
CA GLU A 30 20.74 47.25 -11.62
C GLU A 30 20.20 46.45 -12.82
N LYS A 31 20.10 47.14 -13.96
CA LYS A 31 19.79 46.58 -15.27
C LYS A 31 21.03 46.53 -16.18
N PRO A 32 21.62 45.35 -16.44
CA PRO A 32 22.51 45.15 -17.58
C PRO A 32 21.76 44.88 -18.89
N LYS A 33 22.41 45.15 -20.02
CA LYS A 33 21.84 45.12 -21.39
C LYS A 33 22.15 43.82 -22.13
N GLU A 34 21.37 43.54 -23.17
CA GLU A 34 21.71 42.52 -24.18
C GLU A 34 23.02 42.87 -24.90
N SER A 35 23.99 41.95 -24.90
CA SER A 35 24.89 41.67 -26.03
C SER A 35 25.67 40.37 -25.78
N ALA A 36 26.11 39.71 -26.84
CA ALA A 36 26.62 38.34 -26.77
C ALA A 36 28.14 38.25 -26.47
N SER A 37 28.54 37.30 -25.62
CA SER A 37 29.64 36.35 -25.88
C SER A 37 29.80 35.40 -24.68
N ALA A 38 30.46 34.26 -24.90
CA ALA A 38 30.48 33.15 -23.94
C ALA A 38 31.65 33.23 -22.95
N GLU A 39 31.37 33.13 -21.65
CA GLU A 39 32.31 32.63 -20.63
C GLU A 39 31.57 31.73 -19.64
N ALA A 40 31.90 30.44 -19.65
CA ALA A 40 31.21 29.43 -18.84
C ALA A 40 31.74 29.42 -17.40
N LYS A 41 31.03 30.09 -16.48
CA LYS A 41 31.18 29.83 -15.04
C LYS A 41 30.42 28.55 -14.69
N ALA A 42 31.13 27.56 -14.16
CA ALA A 42 30.56 26.28 -13.76
C ALA A 42 29.77 26.44 -12.44
N GLU A 43 28.51 26.84 -12.54
CA GLU A 43 27.59 26.87 -11.41
C GLU A 43 27.36 25.45 -10.87
N LYS A 44 27.40 25.32 -9.54
CA LYS A 44 27.27 24.01 -8.87
C LYS A 44 25.86 23.46 -9.09
N PRO A 45 25.69 22.15 -9.32
CA PRO A 45 24.37 21.57 -9.51
C PRO A 45 23.54 21.71 -8.23
N HIS A 46 22.34 22.29 -8.33
CA HIS A 46 21.42 22.45 -7.22
C HIS A 46 20.29 21.40 -7.27
N CYS A 47 19.71 21.07 -6.12
CA CYS A 47 18.57 20.16 -6.06
C CYS A 47 17.30 20.83 -6.57
N HIS A 48 16.54 20.16 -7.44
CA HIS A 48 15.25 20.66 -7.93
C HIS A 48 14.18 20.74 -6.84
N ASN A 49 14.22 19.84 -5.84
CA ASN A 49 13.21 19.76 -4.77
C ASN A 49 13.53 20.64 -3.54
N CYS A 50 14.82 20.79 -3.19
CA CYS A 50 15.21 21.46 -1.94
C CYS A 50 16.24 22.59 -2.12
N HIS A 51 16.58 22.95 -3.35
CA HIS A 51 17.44 24.08 -3.74
C HIS A 51 18.85 24.13 -3.12
N LYS A 52 19.26 23.11 -2.36
CA LYS A 52 20.63 22.99 -1.81
C LYS A 52 21.63 22.66 -2.91
N GLU A 53 22.84 23.23 -2.80
CA GLU A 53 23.99 22.84 -3.60
C GLU A 53 24.29 21.33 -3.43
N ILE A 54 24.66 20.65 -4.52
CA ILE A 54 24.93 19.22 -4.54
C ILE A 54 26.37 18.97 -4.99
N THR A 55 27.08 18.06 -4.31
CA THR A 55 28.41 17.58 -4.73
C THR A 55 28.37 16.33 -5.62
N LYS A 56 27.29 15.54 -5.54
CA LYS A 56 27.01 14.35 -6.37
C LYS A 56 25.53 14.35 -6.84
N PRO A 57 25.18 14.97 -7.98
CA PRO A 57 23.79 15.05 -8.43
C PRO A 57 23.23 13.71 -8.91
N LEU A 58 22.07 13.32 -8.38
CA LEU A 58 21.27 12.20 -8.87
C LEU A 58 20.30 12.70 -9.95
N ARG A 59 20.47 12.27 -11.21
CA ARG A 59 19.56 12.60 -12.31
C ARG A 59 18.33 11.71 -12.34
N CYS A 60 17.18 12.27 -12.74
CA CYS A 60 15.99 11.47 -13.04
C CYS A 60 16.28 10.45 -14.15
N GLY A 61 16.08 9.15 -13.89
CA GLY A 61 16.44 8.08 -14.84
C GLY A 61 15.69 8.09 -16.17
N VAL A 62 14.50 8.72 -16.23
CA VAL A 62 13.63 8.76 -17.42
C VAL A 62 14.00 9.93 -18.34
N CYS A 63 14.05 11.15 -17.81
CA CYS A 63 14.29 12.36 -18.61
C CYS A 63 15.75 12.84 -18.59
N LYS A 64 16.52 12.50 -17.53
CA LYS A 64 17.90 12.96 -17.27
C LYS A 64 18.14 14.48 -17.23
N LYS A 65 17.06 15.29 -17.20
CA LYS A 65 17.11 16.78 -17.23
C LYS A 65 17.13 17.46 -15.87
N VAL A 66 16.67 16.79 -14.81
CA VAL A 66 16.60 17.34 -13.44
C VAL A 66 17.54 16.58 -12.51
N GLU A 67 18.07 17.29 -11.52
CA GLU A 67 19.07 16.80 -10.57
C GLU A 67 18.59 16.94 -9.12
N TYR A 68 18.92 15.94 -8.29
CA TYR A 68 18.50 15.82 -6.90
C TYR A 68 19.69 15.50 -6.00
N CYS A 69 19.64 15.96 -4.75
CA CYS A 69 20.65 15.62 -3.74
C CYS A 69 20.50 14.17 -3.21
N SER A 70 19.32 13.57 -3.35
CA SER A 70 19.01 12.24 -2.80
C SER A 70 17.79 11.61 -3.48
N ALA A 71 17.66 10.28 -3.38
CA ALA A 71 16.48 9.56 -3.83
C ALA A 71 15.19 9.95 -3.05
N LYS A 72 15.31 10.51 -1.84
CA LYS A 72 14.17 11.07 -1.09
C LYS A 72 13.61 12.29 -1.82
N CYS A 73 14.47 13.26 -2.15
CA CYS A 73 14.09 14.44 -2.92
C CYS A 73 13.53 14.12 -4.31
N GLN A 74 13.99 13.04 -4.96
CA GLN A 74 13.41 12.58 -6.23
C GLN A 74 11.98 12.04 -6.06
N LYS A 75 11.68 11.35 -4.95
CA LYS A 75 10.33 10.83 -4.65
C LYS A 75 9.36 11.93 -4.26
N ASP A 76 9.82 12.87 -3.42
CA ASP A 76 9.00 13.99 -2.94
C ASP A 76 8.58 14.93 -4.10
N ASP A 77 9.45 15.14 -5.08
CA ASP A 77 9.17 15.93 -6.30
C ASP A 77 8.39 15.16 -7.39
N TRP A 78 8.33 13.82 -7.32
CA TRP A 78 7.67 13.00 -8.35
C TRP A 78 6.22 13.43 -8.72
N PRO A 79 5.34 13.86 -7.80
CA PRO A 79 4.01 14.36 -8.13
C PRO A 79 4.03 15.59 -9.06
N TYR A 80 5.08 16.40 -8.99
CA TYR A 80 5.28 17.59 -9.82
C TYR A 80 6.05 17.22 -11.09
N HIS A 81 7.23 16.62 -10.94
CA HIS A 81 8.12 16.26 -12.03
C HIS A 81 7.49 15.34 -13.09
N LYS A 82 6.63 14.38 -12.70
CA LYS A 82 5.97 13.45 -13.65
C LYS A 82 5.20 14.16 -14.77
N ARG A 83 4.75 15.41 -14.57
CA ARG A 83 4.04 16.23 -15.57
C ARG A 83 4.97 16.79 -16.65
N VAL A 84 6.26 16.95 -16.36
CA VAL A 84 7.29 17.49 -17.27
C VAL A 84 8.33 16.46 -17.71
N CYS A 85 8.33 15.28 -17.09
CA CYS A 85 9.25 14.18 -17.35
C CYS A 85 9.00 13.54 -18.73
N LYS A 86 9.77 13.96 -19.74
CA LYS A 86 9.76 13.38 -21.09
C LYS A 86 11.06 12.62 -21.36
N LYS A 87 10.95 11.39 -21.88
CA LYS A 87 12.07 10.55 -22.32
C LYS A 87 12.79 11.23 -23.50
N ILE A 88 14.12 11.23 -23.48
CA ILE A 88 14.93 11.74 -24.59
C ILE A 88 15.24 10.57 -25.53
N GLU A 89 14.88 10.69 -26.80
CA GLU A 89 15.36 9.80 -27.86
C GLU A 89 16.67 10.36 -28.44
N PRO A 90 17.68 9.53 -28.74
CA PRO A 90 18.92 9.99 -29.35
C PRO A 90 18.67 10.42 -30.82
N PRO A 91 19.33 11.49 -31.31
CA PRO A 91 19.16 11.93 -32.69
C PRO A 91 19.72 10.89 -33.67
N LYS A 92 18.89 10.48 -34.64
CA LYS A 92 19.34 9.64 -35.77
C LYS A 92 20.25 10.47 -36.68
N ALA A 93 21.52 10.06 -36.81
CA ALA A 93 22.44 10.65 -37.77
C ALA A 93 21.93 10.47 -39.21
N LYS A 94 22.01 11.53 -40.02
CA LYS A 94 21.83 11.51 -41.47
C LYS A 94 23.17 11.78 -42.17
N ALA A 95 23.29 11.33 -43.42
CA ALA A 95 24.55 11.27 -44.17
C ALA A 95 24.68 12.34 -45.27
N GLU A 96 25.93 12.66 -45.61
CA GLU A 96 26.51 13.02 -46.93
C GLU A 96 28.06 12.80 -46.79
N GLU A 97 28.98 12.87 -47.76
CA GLU A 97 29.00 13.44 -49.12
C GLU A 97 29.68 12.51 -50.18
N ARG A 98 29.15 12.57 -51.42
CA ARG A 98 29.84 12.80 -52.74
C ARG A 98 31.05 11.93 -53.13
N ARG A 99 30.92 11.00 -54.12
CA ARG A 99 30.90 11.13 -55.63
C ARG A 99 32.32 11.12 -56.27
N PRO A 100 32.54 10.67 -57.54
CA PRO A 100 31.59 10.57 -58.68
C PRO A 100 31.59 9.21 -59.46
N SER A 101 31.00 9.21 -60.67
CA SER A 101 30.60 8.11 -61.59
C SER A 101 31.03 8.43 -63.05
N PRO A 102 30.62 7.69 -64.13
CA PRO A 102 30.61 6.26 -64.51
C PRO A 102 31.53 5.99 -65.77
N PRO A 103 31.52 4.84 -66.49
CA PRO A 103 30.54 4.46 -67.57
C PRO A 103 30.18 2.94 -67.59
N SER A 104 28.97 2.45 -67.92
CA SER A 104 28.24 2.27 -69.21
C SER A 104 28.76 1.19 -70.19
N GLU A 105 27.96 0.11 -70.40
CA GLU A 105 27.75 -0.67 -71.65
C GLU A 105 26.55 -1.63 -71.42
N GLU A 106 25.40 -1.41 -72.08
CA GLU A 106 24.81 -2.18 -73.20
C GLU A 106 24.35 -3.62 -72.85
N ARG A 107 23.02 -3.86 -72.70
CA ARG A 107 22.06 -4.46 -73.68
C ARG A 107 22.29 -5.97 -73.93
N ASP A 108 21.27 -6.85 -73.95
CA ASP A 108 20.04 -6.75 -74.76
C ASP A 108 18.85 -7.65 -74.33
N LYS A 109 17.65 -7.31 -74.85
CA LYS A 109 16.36 -8.04 -75.02
C LYS A 109 15.97 -9.33 -74.26
N LYS A 110 14.88 -9.21 -73.48
CA LYS A 110 13.55 -9.87 -73.63
C LYS A 110 13.47 -11.31 -74.20
N GLY A 111 13.02 -12.24 -73.35
CA GLY A 111 12.37 -13.51 -73.73
C GLY A 111 11.32 -13.92 -72.67
N LYS A 112 10.21 -14.55 -73.08
CA LYS A 112 9.16 -15.07 -72.19
C LYS A 112 8.88 -16.50 -72.61
N GLU A 113 9.31 -17.46 -71.81
CA GLU A 113 8.99 -18.88 -72.01
C GLU A 113 8.98 -19.63 -70.68
N GLU A 114 8.20 -20.70 -70.60
CA GLU A 114 8.01 -21.50 -69.39
C GLU A 114 9.15 -22.51 -69.23
N GLU A 115 9.95 -22.40 -68.17
CA GLU A 115 10.94 -23.43 -67.82
C GLU A 115 10.78 -23.91 -66.37
N LYS A 116 10.12 -25.06 -66.26
CA LYS A 116 10.28 -26.14 -65.27
C LYS A 116 11.04 -25.79 -63.97
N VAL A 117 10.29 -25.59 -62.88
CA VAL A 117 10.86 -25.57 -61.53
C VAL A 117 11.54 -26.91 -61.23
N VAL A 118 12.87 -26.90 -61.13
CA VAL A 118 13.64 -27.95 -60.47
C VAL A 118 13.82 -27.51 -59.02
N GLU A 119 13.27 -28.26 -58.08
CA GLU A 119 13.56 -28.06 -56.66
C GLU A 119 15.03 -28.43 -56.40
N THR A 120 15.88 -27.42 -56.26
CA THR A 120 17.20 -27.53 -55.63
C THR A 120 17.14 -26.97 -54.22
N GLU A 121 17.66 -27.72 -53.25
CA GLU A 121 17.44 -27.52 -51.79
C GLU A 121 18.18 -26.31 -51.19
N GLU A 122 18.62 -25.34 -51.99
CA GLU A 122 19.69 -24.41 -51.62
C GLU A 122 19.23 -22.99 -51.26
N ASN A 123 17.92 -22.72 -51.20
CA ASN A 123 17.40 -21.36 -50.96
C ASN A 123 16.50 -21.20 -49.71
N LEU A 124 16.76 -21.99 -48.65
CA LEU A 124 16.16 -21.80 -47.31
C LEU A 124 17.22 -21.49 -46.21
N THR A 125 18.34 -20.92 -46.59
CA THR A 125 19.56 -20.74 -45.79
C THR A 125 19.59 -19.47 -44.93
N TRP A 126 18.52 -19.17 -44.17
CA TRP A 126 18.60 -18.16 -43.10
C TRP A 126 18.00 -18.56 -41.74
N TYR A 127 17.32 -19.71 -41.63
CA TYR A 127 16.69 -20.14 -40.36
C TYR A 127 16.87 -21.63 -40.00
N ARG A 128 18.03 -22.23 -40.35
CA ARG A 128 18.33 -23.63 -39.96
C ARG A 128 19.76 -23.96 -39.53
N HIS A 129 20.73 -23.05 -39.64
CA HIS A 129 22.13 -23.31 -39.26
C HIS A 129 22.50 -22.80 -37.86
N ARG A 130 21.91 -23.41 -36.84
CA ARG A 130 22.58 -23.62 -35.54
C ARG A 130 22.17 -24.97 -34.98
N GLU A 131 22.59 -26.02 -35.69
CA GLU A 131 22.42 -27.40 -35.28
C GLU A 131 23.19 -27.68 -33.98
N TRP A 132 22.54 -27.41 -32.84
CA TRP A 132 22.94 -28.04 -31.59
C TRP A 132 22.67 -29.54 -31.74
N LYS A 133 23.72 -30.29 -32.08
CA LYS A 133 23.78 -31.75 -31.96
C LYS A 133 24.44 -32.07 -30.61
N PRO A 134 23.68 -32.54 -29.59
CA PRO A 134 24.30 -33.06 -28.38
C PRO A 134 25.25 -34.19 -28.76
N GLN A 135 26.47 -34.22 -28.21
CA GLN A 135 27.43 -35.28 -28.53
C GLN A 135 27.07 -36.63 -27.87
N GLU A 136 26.15 -36.61 -26.91
CA GLU A 136 25.55 -37.80 -26.34
C GLU A 136 24.30 -38.17 -27.15
N GLY A 137 24.25 -39.43 -27.62
CA GLY A 137 23.14 -39.93 -28.44
C GLY A 137 21.80 -39.83 -27.72
N LYS A 138 20.70 -39.81 -28.50
CA LYS A 138 19.32 -39.67 -28.00
C LYS A 138 19.05 -40.59 -26.80
N GLN A 139 19.09 -40.03 -25.59
CA GLN A 139 18.68 -40.75 -24.40
C GLN A 139 17.15 -40.88 -24.42
N GLU A 140 16.65 -42.09 -24.66
CA GLU A 140 15.24 -42.40 -24.50
C GLU A 140 14.91 -42.40 -23.00
N PHE A 141 14.42 -41.27 -22.49
CA PHE A 141 13.87 -41.16 -21.14
C PHE A 141 12.58 -41.97 -21.02
N LYS A 142 12.72 -43.28 -20.80
CA LYS A 142 11.60 -44.18 -20.48
C LYS A 142 11.16 -43.86 -19.04
N PRO A 143 9.90 -43.43 -18.82
CA PRO A 143 9.43 -43.08 -17.49
C PRO A 143 9.55 -44.31 -16.58
N THR A 144 10.39 -44.20 -15.57
CA THR A 144 10.62 -45.27 -14.60
C THR A 144 9.42 -45.31 -13.67
N GLN A 145 8.72 -46.44 -13.59
CA GLN A 145 7.57 -46.57 -12.70
C GLN A 145 8.04 -46.46 -11.24
N ILE A 146 7.56 -45.43 -10.55
CA ILE A 146 7.83 -45.21 -9.13
C ILE A 146 7.02 -46.27 -8.36
N SER A 147 7.65 -46.99 -7.43
CA SER A 147 6.97 -47.97 -6.58
C SER A 147 5.99 -47.27 -5.64
N ASP A 148 4.91 -47.95 -5.24
CA ASP A 148 3.84 -47.32 -4.44
C ASP A 148 4.35 -46.68 -3.14
N GLN A 149 5.36 -47.29 -2.49
CA GLN A 149 6.03 -46.74 -1.31
C GLN A 149 6.79 -45.45 -1.61
N LYS A 150 7.54 -45.40 -2.72
CA LYS A 150 8.27 -44.19 -3.13
C LYS A 150 7.32 -43.10 -3.66
N ALA A 151 6.19 -43.49 -4.27
CA ALA A 151 5.13 -42.58 -4.66
C ALA A 151 4.42 -41.99 -3.42
N GLN A 152 4.27 -42.76 -2.34
CA GLN A 152 3.78 -42.27 -1.05
C GLN A 152 4.80 -41.33 -0.39
N GLU A 153 6.08 -41.67 -0.32
CA GLU A 153 7.14 -40.78 0.21
C GLU A 153 7.24 -39.47 -0.59
N GLU A 154 7.23 -39.52 -1.93
CA GLU A 154 7.25 -38.33 -2.78
C GLU A 154 5.93 -37.54 -2.69
N ALA A 155 4.78 -38.19 -2.46
CA ALA A 155 3.51 -37.51 -2.22
C ALA A 155 3.46 -36.84 -0.84
N GLU A 156 4.04 -37.43 0.21
CA GLU A 156 4.16 -36.79 1.52
C GLU A 156 5.18 -35.64 1.50
N ALA A 157 6.33 -35.82 0.83
CA ALA A 157 7.30 -34.75 0.61
C ALA A 157 6.77 -33.63 -0.31
N ALA A 158 5.74 -33.89 -1.12
CA ALA A 158 5.07 -32.92 -1.97
C ALA A 158 3.85 -32.23 -1.32
N LYS A 159 3.46 -32.60 -0.09
CA LYS A 159 2.45 -31.85 0.67
C LYS A 159 3.02 -30.45 0.99
N PRO A 160 2.42 -29.35 0.49
CA PRO A 160 2.87 -28.02 0.89
C PRO A 160 2.57 -27.81 2.38
N ALA A 161 3.51 -27.25 3.13
CA ALA A 161 3.31 -26.92 4.54
C ALA A 161 2.20 -25.87 4.78
N ALA A 162 1.82 -25.12 3.73
CA ALA A 162 0.62 -24.30 3.67
C ALA A 162 0.19 -24.05 2.21
N GLY A 163 -1.12 -23.97 1.97
CA GLY A 163 -1.72 -23.68 0.66
C GLY A 163 -2.11 -24.92 -0.16
N SER A 164 -2.76 -24.70 -1.30
CA SER A 164 -3.21 -25.76 -2.21
C SER A 164 -2.05 -26.41 -2.97
N ALA A 165 -2.16 -27.71 -3.28
CA ALA A 165 -1.12 -28.51 -3.94
C ALA A 165 -0.69 -28.00 -5.34
N TRP A 166 -1.44 -27.07 -5.93
CA TRP A 166 -1.10 -26.38 -7.18
C TRP A 166 -0.04 -25.28 -7.02
N ASN A 167 0.26 -24.80 -5.80
CA ASN A 167 1.11 -23.63 -5.56
C ASN A 167 2.63 -23.90 -5.65
N LYS A 168 3.04 -24.97 -6.33
CA LYS A 168 4.45 -25.39 -6.47
C LYS A 168 5.34 -24.32 -7.16
N ALA A 169 4.72 -23.33 -7.83
CA ALA A 169 5.38 -22.20 -8.47
C ALA A 169 5.48 -20.91 -7.61
N GLY A 170 5.03 -20.93 -6.35
CA GLY A 170 5.10 -19.76 -5.45
C GLY A 170 4.07 -18.66 -5.73
N THR A 171 3.01 -18.98 -6.48
CA THR A 171 1.84 -18.13 -6.75
C THR A 171 1.19 -17.64 -5.46
N TRP A 172 0.59 -16.44 -5.49
CA TRP A 172 -0.27 -15.93 -4.43
C TRP A 172 -1.61 -16.69 -4.44
N GLU A 173 -1.94 -17.33 -3.32
CA GLU A 173 -3.28 -17.86 -3.04
C GLU A 173 -3.84 -17.07 -1.87
N ASP A 174 -4.97 -16.38 -2.08
CA ASP A 174 -5.72 -15.73 -1.01
C ASP A 174 -6.83 -16.66 -0.52
N LYS A 175 -6.98 -16.75 0.80
CA LYS A 175 -8.08 -17.46 1.46
C LYS A 175 -8.78 -16.47 2.37
N ASP A 176 -9.91 -15.96 1.92
CA ASP A 176 -10.84 -15.23 2.77
C ASP A 176 -11.37 -16.19 3.85
N VAL A 177 -11.22 -15.78 5.11
CA VAL A 177 -11.70 -16.51 6.29
C VAL A 177 -12.50 -15.58 7.21
N THR A 178 -12.99 -14.45 6.70
CA THR A 178 -13.66 -13.37 7.43
C THR A 178 -14.81 -13.88 8.30
N GLU A 179 -15.74 -14.67 7.72
CA GLU A 179 -16.87 -15.24 8.46
C GLU A 179 -16.42 -16.13 9.63
N ARG A 180 -15.35 -16.92 9.43
CA ARG A 180 -14.79 -17.81 10.45
C ARG A 180 -14.09 -17.01 11.55
N ALA A 181 -13.38 -15.94 11.19
CA ALA A 181 -12.73 -15.04 12.12
C ALA A 181 -13.75 -14.32 13.01
N GLN A 182 -14.77 -13.71 12.40
CA GLN A 182 -15.86 -13.03 13.12
C GLN A 182 -16.59 -13.99 14.08
N LYS A 183 -16.93 -15.21 13.62
CA LYS A 183 -17.58 -16.22 14.46
C LYS A 183 -16.70 -16.66 15.64
N THR A 184 -15.46 -17.06 15.39
CA THR A 184 -14.55 -17.56 16.44
C THR A 184 -14.19 -16.49 17.45
N LEU A 185 -13.99 -15.23 17.02
CA LEU A 185 -13.75 -14.11 17.93
C LEU A 185 -14.97 -13.85 18.82
N LYS A 186 -16.18 -13.88 18.24
CA LYS A 186 -17.43 -13.72 18.99
C LYS A 186 -17.66 -14.85 20.00
N GLU A 187 -17.34 -16.09 19.65
CA GLU A 187 -17.39 -17.23 20.57
C GLU A 187 -16.39 -17.05 21.73
N ARG A 188 -15.12 -16.68 21.43
CA ARG A 188 -14.09 -16.44 22.46
C ARG A 188 -14.38 -15.27 23.39
N LEU A 189 -14.99 -14.19 22.89
CA LEU A 189 -15.39 -13.04 23.71
C LEU A 189 -16.73 -13.28 24.44
N GLY A 190 -17.51 -14.28 24.03
CA GLY A 190 -18.71 -14.76 24.71
C GLY A 190 -18.43 -15.71 25.88
N GLU A 191 -17.21 -16.25 25.99
CA GLU A 191 -16.75 -16.96 27.18
C GLU A 191 -16.71 -16.01 28.39
N SER A 192 -17.09 -16.50 29.57
CA SER A 192 -17.16 -15.69 30.80
C SER A 192 -15.84 -14.98 31.10
N LEU A 193 -15.83 -13.66 30.95
CA LEU A 193 -14.77 -12.79 31.45
C LEU A 193 -14.85 -12.68 32.99
N PRO A 194 -13.72 -12.46 33.68
CA PRO A 194 -13.73 -12.24 35.13
C PRO A 194 -14.50 -10.95 35.47
N SER A 195 -15.33 -11.00 36.50
CA SER A 195 -15.94 -9.79 37.08
C SER A 195 -14.88 -8.97 37.81
N VAL A 196 -14.92 -7.66 37.65
CA VAL A 196 -14.01 -6.72 38.32
C VAL A 196 -14.79 -5.90 39.33
N ASP A 197 -14.40 -5.94 40.60
CA ASP A 197 -15.08 -5.20 41.67
C ASP A 197 -14.50 -3.78 41.80
N VAL A 198 -15.36 -2.77 41.70
CA VAL A 198 -14.97 -1.35 41.59
C VAL A 198 -16.01 -0.48 42.28
N GLY A 199 -15.57 0.45 43.15
CA GLY A 199 -16.44 1.53 43.65
C GLY A 199 -17.70 1.07 44.40
N GLY A 200 -17.68 -0.11 45.03
CA GLY A 200 -18.85 -0.69 45.72
C GLY A 200 -19.83 -1.43 44.82
N GLY A 201 -19.44 -1.73 43.58
CA GLY A 201 -20.18 -2.58 42.65
C GLY A 201 -19.29 -3.56 41.91
N SER A 202 -19.89 -4.44 41.12
CA SER A 202 -19.22 -5.42 40.29
C SER A 202 -19.47 -5.12 38.81
N LEU A 203 -18.40 -5.13 38.02
CA LEU A 203 -18.39 -4.87 36.58
C LEU A 203 -18.29 -6.20 35.83
N SER A 204 -19.26 -6.46 34.94
CA SER A 204 -19.38 -7.72 34.19
C SER A 204 -19.59 -7.46 32.70
N CYS A 205 -19.01 -8.30 31.84
CA CYS A 205 -19.37 -8.34 30.42
C CYS A 205 -20.74 -9.04 30.25
N GLU A 206 -21.66 -8.44 29.50
CA GLU A 206 -22.96 -9.02 29.15
C GLU A 206 -22.94 -9.70 27.76
N GLY A 207 -22.03 -9.28 26.87
CA GLY A 207 -21.80 -9.92 25.58
C GLY A 207 -21.16 -9.01 24.55
N VAL A 208 -20.98 -9.53 23.33
CA VAL A 208 -20.44 -8.79 22.18
C VAL A 208 -21.47 -8.71 21.06
N ASP A 209 -21.54 -7.56 20.41
CA ASP A 209 -22.39 -7.30 19.25
C ASP A 209 -21.89 -8.03 17.98
N ALA A 210 -22.19 -7.50 16.80
CA ALA A 210 -21.52 -7.94 15.58
C ALA A 210 -20.02 -7.64 15.67
N VAL A 211 -19.21 -8.57 15.17
CA VAL A 211 -17.82 -8.32 14.82
C VAL A 211 -17.83 -7.99 13.33
N GLU A 212 -17.31 -6.82 12.98
CA GLU A 212 -17.19 -6.33 11.60
C GLU A 212 -15.71 -6.26 11.22
N GLY A 213 -15.42 -6.11 9.92
CA GLY A 213 -14.05 -6.12 9.37
C GLY A 213 -13.72 -7.40 8.61
N ASP A 214 -12.49 -7.49 8.11
CA ASP A 214 -12.00 -8.53 7.20
C ASP A 214 -10.87 -9.37 7.80
N ALA A 215 -10.76 -10.62 7.33
CA ALA A 215 -9.69 -11.52 7.74
C ALA A 215 -9.32 -12.50 6.61
N SER A 216 -8.08 -12.45 6.14
CA SER A 216 -7.56 -13.34 5.08
C SER A 216 -6.26 -14.02 5.48
N LYS A 217 -6.01 -15.18 4.85
CA LYS A 217 -4.79 -15.98 5.04
C LYS A 217 -4.03 -16.16 3.73
N PRO A 218 -3.38 -15.10 3.20
CA PRO A 218 -2.65 -15.18 1.94
C PRO A 218 -1.38 -16.02 2.08
N VAL A 219 -1.24 -17.02 1.20
CA VAL A 219 -0.04 -17.85 1.08
C VAL A 219 0.89 -17.20 0.05
N ILE A 220 2.08 -16.80 0.49
CA ILE A 220 3.08 -16.13 -0.36
C ILE A 220 4.38 -16.93 -0.30
N ARG A 221 4.84 -17.44 -1.45
CA ARG A 221 6.09 -18.22 -1.56
C ARG A 221 6.17 -19.39 -0.57
N GLY A 222 5.05 -20.06 -0.33
CA GLY A 222 4.94 -21.19 0.60
C GLY A 222 4.89 -20.82 2.10
N LYS A 223 4.94 -19.54 2.46
CA LYS A 223 4.67 -19.08 3.83
C LYS A 223 3.26 -18.50 3.92
N GLN A 224 2.41 -19.12 4.74
CA GLN A 224 1.13 -18.53 5.13
C GLN A 224 1.36 -17.24 5.90
N ARG A 225 0.63 -16.19 5.54
CA ARG A 225 0.47 -14.97 6.32
C ARG A 225 -0.95 -14.93 6.84
N HIS A 226 -1.15 -14.22 7.93
CA HIS A 226 -2.45 -14.00 8.53
C HIS A 226 -2.64 -12.49 8.62
N ILE A 227 -3.66 -11.98 7.95
CA ILE A 227 -4.03 -10.57 7.95
C ILE A 227 -5.46 -10.51 8.45
N PHE A 228 -5.72 -9.62 9.40
CA PHE A 228 -7.06 -9.30 9.86
C PHE A 228 -7.08 -7.84 10.30
N ASP A 229 -8.23 -7.20 10.09
CA ASP A 229 -8.60 -5.92 10.66
C ASP A 229 -10.06 -6.05 11.11
N LEU A 230 -10.27 -6.09 12.42
CA LEU A 230 -11.57 -6.36 13.01
C LEU A 230 -11.97 -5.23 13.96
N SER A 231 -13.26 -4.95 14.00
CA SER A 231 -13.87 -3.98 14.90
C SER A 231 -15.10 -4.59 15.56
N PHE A 232 -15.26 -4.39 16.87
CA PHE A 232 -16.35 -5.00 17.63
C PHE A 232 -16.75 -4.16 18.85
N LYS A 233 -17.97 -4.38 19.34
CA LYS A 233 -18.52 -3.67 20.51
C LYS A 233 -18.84 -4.65 21.63
N VAL A 234 -18.26 -4.39 22.80
CA VAL A 234 -18.42 -5.19 24.02
C VAL A 234 -19.38 -4.48 24.95
N LYS A 235 -20.52 -5.10 25.26
CA LYS A 235 -21.49 -4.58 26.23
C LYS A 235 -21.09 -5.01 27.63
N TYR A 236 -21.01 -4.04 28.53
CA TYR A 236 -20.76 -4.27 29.95
C TYR A 236 -21.93 -3.76 30.79
N VAL A 237 -22.13 -4.41 31.93
CA VAL A 237 -23.10 -4.05 32.95
C VAL A 237 -22.35 -3.87 34.26
N PHE A 238 -22.48 -2.68 34.83
CA PHE A 238 -22.00 -2.36 36.17
C PHE A 238 -23.18 -2.44 37.14
N LYS A 239 -23.10 -3.29 38.16
CA LYS A 239 -24.12 -3.45 39.20
C LYS A 239 -23.55 -2.98 40.54
N TRP A 240 -24.19 -2.02 41.19
CA TRP A 240 -23.78 -1.53 42.51
C TRP A 240 -24.93 -1.55 43.50
N MET A 241 -24.58 -1.57 44.79
CA MET A 241 -25.53 -1.43 45.88
C MET A 241 -25.61 0.04 46.29
N GLU A 242 -26.82 0.55 46.47
CA GLU A 242 -27.12 1.88 47.01
C GLU A 242 -28.13 1.74 48.16
N SER A 243 -28.35 2.82 48.94
CA SER A 243 -29.28 2.83 50.07
C SER A 243 -30.69 2.33 49.72
N ASP A 244 -31.14 2.62 48.51
CA ASP A 244 -32.48 2.33 47.98
C ASP A 244 -32.50 1.06 47.10
N GLY A 245 -31.46 0.23 47.17
CA GLY A 245 -31.40 -1.11 46.56
C GLY A 245 -30.33 -1.28 45.49
N GLN A 246 -30.41 -2.39 44.76
CA GLN A 246 -29.46 -2.73 43.71
C GLN A 246 -29.73 -1.91 42.45
N ARG A 247 -28.72 -1.17 42.00
CA ARG A 247 -28.78 -0.38 40.75
C ARG A 247 -27.85 -0.99 39.72
N GLN A 248 -28.18 -0.76 38.45
CA GLN A 248 -27.37 -1.20 37.32
C GLN A 248 -27.31 -0.12 36.25
N ALA A 249 -26.19 -0.09 35.54
CA ALA A 249 -25.98 0.75 34.37
C ALA A 249 -25.31 -0.07 33.27
N LYS A 250 -25.75 0.18 32.04
CA LYS A 250 -25.16 -0.44 30.85
C LYS A 250 -24.24 0.53 30.14
N GLY A 251 -23.27 -0.03 29.43
CA GLY A 251 -22.38 0.70 28.54
C GLY A 251 -21.73 -0.22 27.52
N GLU A 252 -20.99 0.38 26.60
CA GLU A 252 -20.40 -0.27 25.45
C GLU A 252 -18.92 0.14 25.38
N VAL A 253 -18.02 -0.80 25.09
CA VAL A 253 -16.65 -0.49 24.64
C VAL A 253 -16.57 -0.86 23.17
N GLU A 254 -16.43 0.13 22.31
CA GLU A 254 -16.09 -0.03 20.90
C GLU A 254 -14.56 -0.19 20.80
N VAL A 255 -14.13 -1.31 20.23
CA VAL A 255 -12.73 -1.62 19.91
C VAL A 255 -12.62 -1.58 18.38
N SER A 256 -11.89 -0.61 17.84
CA SER A 256 -11.50 -0.58 16.43
C SER A 256 -9.98 -0.75 16.26
N ASP A 257 -9.56 -1.03 15.03
CA ASP A 257 -8.15 -1.26 14.67
C ASP A 257 -7.55 -2.49 15.38
N PHE A 258 -8.36 -3.54 15.65
CA PHE A 258 -7.82 -4.82 16.11
C PHE A 258 -7.22 -5.58 14.92
N THR A 259 -5.90 -5.48 14.80
CA THR A 259 -5.11 -5.98 13.69
C THR A 259 -4.03 -6.96 14.17
N ASN A 260 -3.30 -7.56 13.22
CA ASN A 260 -2.11 -8.39 13.48
C ASN A 260 -1.15 -7.72 14.48
N ASP A 261 -0.82 -6.45 14.26
CA ASP A 261 0.23 -5.74 14.99
C ASP A 261 -0.19 -5.31 16.42
N THR A 262 -1.46 -5.43 16.78
CA THR A 262 -2.03 -5.05 18.10
C THR A 262 -1.27 -5.65 19.31
N PHE A 263 -0.67 -6.83 19.14
CA PHE A 263 0.12 -7.53 20.17
C PHE A 263 1.57 -7.81 19.76
N THR A 264 2.06 -7.22 18.66
CA THR A 264 3.40 -7.49 18.14
C THR A 264 4.46 -6.66 18.85
N GLU A 265 5.42 -7.34 19.49
CA GLU A 265 6.52 -6.69 20.21
C GLU A 265 7.37 -5.82 19.27
N GLY A 266 7.42 -4.51 19.56
CA GLY A 266 8.19 -3.51 18.81
C GLY A 266 7.37 -2.66 17.82
N VAL A 267 6.16 -3.07 17.44
CA VAL A 267 5.23 -2.27 16.61
C VAL A 267 3.85 -2.26 17.28
N LEU A 268 3.79 -1.74 18.51
CA LEU A 268 2.54 -1.65 19.27
C LEU A 268 1.58 -0.63 18.66
N THR A 269 0.76 -1.06 17.71
CA THR A 269 -0.42 -0.31 17.25
C THR A 269 -1.55 -0.54 18.25
N ALA A 270 -1.72 0.39 19.19
CA ALA A 270 -2.82 0.36 20.13
C ALA A 270 -4.17 0.45 19.37
N PRO A 271 -5.14 -0.45 19.64
CA PRO A 271 -6.47 -0.35 19.07
C PRO A 271 -7.18 0.87 19.67
N VAL A 272 -8.06 1.50 18.90
CA VAL A 272 -8.82 2.65 19.39
C VAL A 272 -9.97 2.15 20.26
N LEU A 273 -9.88 2.45 21.55
CA LEU A 273 -10.88 2.10 22.57
C LEU A 273 -11.81 3.30 22.84
N ARG A 274 -13.09 3.16 22.51
CA ARG A 274 -14.12 4.16 22.85
C ARG A 274 -15.13 3.58 23.84
N ILE A 275 -15.14 4.14 25.04
CA ILE A 275 -16.16 3.84 26.06
C ILE A 275 -17.39 4.73 25.83
N SER A 276 -18.58 4.13 25.74
CA SER A 276 -19.88 4.80 25.82
C SER A 276 -20.69 4.27 27.00
N PHE A 277 -21.59 5.10 27.54
CA PHE A 277 -22.51 4.76 28.62
C PHE A 277 -23.94 5.09 28.18
N SER A 278 -24.82 4.08 28.04
CA SER A 278 -26.23 4.31 27.72
C SER A 278 -26.98 4.97 28.88
N ASP A 279 -26.58 4.66 30.12
CA ASP A 279 -27.22 5.10 31.35
C ASP A 279 -26.44 6.20 32.09
N SER A 280 -25.84 7.13 31.35
CA SER A 280 -24.98 8.19 31.91
C SER A 280 -25.65 9.07 32.99
N SER A 281 -26.98 9.15 33.02
CA SER A 281 -27.77 9.87 34.04
C SER A 281 -27.94 9.12 35.36
N LYS A 282 -27.63 7.82 35.42
CA LYS A 282 -27.78 6.98 36.63
C LYS A 282 -26.49 6.85 37.44
N LEU A 283 -25.34 7.27 36.89
CA LEU A 283 -24.07 7.29 37.61
C LEU A 283 -23.69 8.70 38.04
N GLU A 284 -23.25 8.81 39.29
CA GLU A 284 -22.50 9.96 39.77
C GLU A 284 -21.14 10.06 39.03
N ALA A 285 -20.70 11.29 38.75
CA ALA A 285 -19.46 11.53 37.99
C ALA A 285 -18.20 10.88 38.60
N ALA A 286 -18.12 10.80 39.94
CA ALA A 286 -17.03 10.13 40.63
C ALA A 286 -17.01 8.61 40.36
N ARG A 287 -18.17 7.94 40.46
CA ARG A 287 -18.32 6.52 40.14
C ARG A 287 -18.07 6.25 38.66
N ARG A 288 -18.55 7.12 37.76
CA ARG A 288 -18.29 7.01 36.32
C ARG A 288 -16.78 7.01 36.03
N LYS A 289 -16.02 7.94 36.61
CA LYS A 289 -14.55 7.98 36.46
C LYS A 289 -13.87 6.73 37.00
N ALA A 290 -14.37 6.15 38.09
CA ALA A 290 -13.86 4.89 38.63
C ALA A 290 -14.15 3.69 37.70
N VAL A 291 -15.34 3.64 37.08
CA VAL A 291 -15.69 2.61 36.09
C VAL A 291 -14.87 2.78 34.80
N GLU A 292 -14.67 4.01 34.30
CA GLU A 292 -13.79 4.29 33.16
C GLU A 292 -12.34 3.86 33.43
N ALA A 293 -11.82 4.09 34.64
CA ALA A 293 -10.50 3.64 35.06
C ALA A 293 -10.38 2.11 35.17
N ALA A 294 -11.40 1.42 35.70
CA ALA A 294 -11.40 -0.04 35.83
C ALA A 294 -11.73 -0.80 34.53
N LEU A 295 -12.38 -0.14 33.57
CA LEU A 295 -12.39 -0.60 32.18
C LEU A 295 -10.95 -0.59 31.63
N GLY A 296 -10.18 0.47 31.86
CA GLY A 296 -8.75 0.51 31.53
C GLY A 296 -8.43 0.98 30.11
N ALA A 297 -9.30 1.77 29.48
CA ALA A 297 -9.12 2.26 28.11
C ALA A 297 -8.07 3.40 27.97
N SER A 298 -7.40 3.80 29.06
CA SER A 298 -6.41 4.88 29.08
C SER A 298 -5.00 4.46 28.66
N SER A 299 -4.72 3.15 28.66
CA SER A 299 -3.39 2.56 28.49
C SER A 299 -3.47 1.34 27.58
N TRP A 300 -2.50 1.18 26.67
CA TRP A 300 -2.29 -0.05 25.91
C TRP A 300 -0.84 -0.52 26.07
N PRO A 301 -0.59 -1.79 26.46
CA PRO A 301 -1.58 -2.79 26.88
C PRO A 301 -2.31 -2.40 28.20
N PRO A 302 -3.53 -2.91 28.46
CA PRO A 302 -4.29 -2.55 29.65
C PRO A 302 -3.69 -3.12 30.94
N ASP A 303 -3.73 -2.31 32.00
CA ASP A 303 -3.18 -2.66 33.32
C ASP A 303 -3.85 -3.88 33.95
N ALA A 304 -3.06 -4.70 34.65
CA ALA A 304 -3.52 -5.95 35.26
C ALA A 304 -4.65 -5.72 36.28
N GLY A 305 -5.74 -6.48 36.14
CA GLY A 305 -6.95 -6.34 36.96
C GLY A 305 -8.04 -5.45 36.37
N THR A 306 -7.80 -4.78 35.23
CA THR A 306 -8.86 -4.09 34.48
C THR A 306 -9.72 -5.07 33.66
N LEU A 307 -10.95 -4.69 33.33
CA LEU A 307 -11.81 -5.53 32.48
C LEU A 307 -11.23 -5.65 31.07
N MET A 308 -10.65 -4.57 30.52
CA MET A 308 -9.99 -4.64 29.21
C MET A 308 -8.72 -5.49 29.22
N HIS A 309 -8.06 -5.71 30.36
CA HIS A 309 -6.97 -6.70 30.44
C HIS A 309 -7.48 -8.12 30.18
N GLY A 310 -8.64 -8.49 30.73
CA GLY A 310 -9.30 -9.77 30.45
C GLY A 310 -9.72 -9.91 28.99
N VAL A 311 -10.28 -8.85 28.40
CA VAL A 311 -10.64 -8.79 26.97
C VAL A 311 -9.38 -8.91 26.09
N ALA A 312 -8.33 -8.15 26.38
CA ALA A 312 -7.08 -8.17 25.64
C ALA A 312 -6.37 -9.53 25.73
N ALA A 313 -6.41 -10.21 26.88
CA ALA A 313 -5.90 -11.58 27.02
C ALA A 313 -6.67 -12.56 26.11
N LYS A 314 -8.00 -12.45 26.02
CA LYS A 314 -8.82 -13.25 25.08
C LYS A 314 -8.53 -12.91 23.62
N MET A 315 -8.38 -11.63 23.28
CA MET A 315 -7.97 -11.20 21.93
C MET A 315 -6.60 -11.75 21.55
N GLN A 316 -5.61 -11.70 22.46
CA GLN A 316 -4.26 -12.23 22.23
C GLN A 316 -4.26 -13.75 22.09
N GLN A 317 -5.08 -14.46 22.89
CA GLN A 317 -5.27 -15.90 22.74
C GLN A 317 -5.87 -16.23 21.38
N TRP A 318 -6.95 -15.56 20.99
CA TRP A 318 -7.58 -15.75 19.68
C TRP A 318 -6.61 -15.44 18.52
N ALA A 319 -5.80 -14.39 18.61
CA ALA A 319 -4.80 -14.07 17.59
C ALA A 319 -3.76 -15.18 17.41
N LYS A 320 -3.28 -15.77 18.52
CA LYS A 320 -2.37 -16.94 18.49
C LYS A 320 -3.01 -18.18 17.89
N GLU A 321 -4.28 -18.45 18.23
CA GLU A 321 -5.07 -19.55 17.65
C GLU A 321 -5.30 -19.32 16.14
N TYR A 322 -5.60 -18.08 15.73
CA TYR A 322 -5.77 -17.68 14.34
C TYR A 322 -4.49 -17.81 13.52
N GLU A 323 -3.30 -17.55 14.10
CA GLU A 323 -2.01 -17.82 13.44
C GLU A 323 -1.73 -19.33 13.27
N GLN A 324 -2.08 -20.15 14.26
CA GLN A 324 -1.80 -21.60 14.28
C GLN A 324 -2.74 -22.43 13.39
N ASP A 325 -3.96 -21.97 13.17
CA ASP A 325 -4.99 -22.63 12.36
C ASP A 325 -4.63 -22.52 10.85
N SER A 326 -3.88 -23.49 10.34
CA SER A 326 -3.23 -23.49 9.01
C SER A 326 -4.14 -23.92 7.86
#